data_AF-A0A534W839-F1
#
_entry.id   AF-A0A534W839-F1
#
_cell.length_a   1.000
_cell.length_b   1.000
_cell.length_c   1.000
_cell.angle_alpha   90.00
_cell.angle_beta   90.00
_cell.angle_gamma   90.00
#
_symmetry.space_group_name_H-M   'P 1'
#
loop_
_entity.id
_entity.type
_entity.pdbx_description
1 polymer ?
#
loop_
_entity_poly.entity_id
_entity_poly.type
_entity_poly.pdbx_seq_one_letter_code
_entity_poly.pdbx_strand_id
1 'polypeptide(L)' 'MQTVLGRSLAAGADLRRVDEPAWDSLKHVELIFTIEETLGLQFDAEELGELDSLGKLVASAARRLGAGG' A
#
# COMPACT_ATOMS: atom_id res chain seq x y z
N MET A 1 11.56 -12.76 -5.73
CA MET A 1 10.51 -11.86 -5.19
C MET A 1 11.19 -10.52 -4.90
N GLN A 2 10.93 -9.51 -5.73
CA GLN A 2 11.52 -8.18 -5.56
C GLN A 2 10.63 -7.38 -4.61
N THR A 3 11.21 -6.65 -3.66
CA THR A 3 10.46 -5.78 -2.72
C THR A 3 10.34 -4.38 -3.30
N VAL A 4 9.14 -3.79 -3.32
CA VAL A 4 8.89 -2.44 -3.90
C VAL A 4 9.75 -1.35 -3.26
N LEU A 5 9.85 -1.35 -1.92
CA LEU A 5 10.64 -0.37 -1.15
C LEU A 5 12.11 -0.77 -0.95
N GLY A 6 12.57 -1.86 -1.57
CA GLY A 6 13.97 -2.32 -1.45
C GLY A 6 14.40 -2.80 -0.06
N ARG A 7 13.49 -2.87 0.92
CA ARG A 7 13.74 -3.32 2.30
C ARG A 7 12.60 -4.17 2.84
N SER A 8 12.90 -5.00 3.84
CA SER A 8 11.88 -5.65 4.66
C SER A 8 11.39 -4.69 5.74
N LEU A 9 10.11 -4.79 6.07
CA LEU A 9 9.46 -4.00 7.11
C LEU A 9 9.12 -4.89 8.30
N ALA A 10 9.22 -4.34 9.51
CA ALA A 10 8.73 -5.04 10.69
C ALA A 10 7.20 -5.08 10.68
N ALA A 11 6.61 -6.19 11.16
CA ALA A 11 5.17 -6.29 11.33
C ALA A 11 4.69 -5.19 12.29
N GLY A 12 3.67 -4.42 11.87
CA GLY A 12 3.12 -3.31 12.65
C GLY A 12 3.87 -1.99 12.53
N ALA A 13 4.88 -1.87 11.66
CA ALA A 13 5.47 -0.58 11.35
C ALA A 13 4.47 0.31 10.60
N ASP A 14 4.12 1.47 11.16
CA ASP A 14 3.37 2.51 10.45
C ASP A 14 4.34 3.43 9.72
N LEU A 15 4.84 2.94 8.58
CA LEU A 15 5.67 3.74 7.69
C LEU A 15 4.78 4.70 6.91
N ARG A 16 5.11 5.98 6.97
CA ARG A 16 4.46 7.01 6.15
C ARG A 16 5.35 7.35 4.97
N ARG A 17 4.72 7.65 3.86
CA ARG A 17 5.38 8.02 2.61
C ARG A 17 6.32 9.22 2.75
N VAL A 18 5.93 10.21 3.57
CA VAL A 18 6.74 11.42 3.82
C VAL A 18 8.04 11.12 4.58
N ASP A 19 8.07 10.04 5.37
CA ASP A 19 9.22 9.67 6.20
C ASP A 19 10.13 8.64 5.51
N GLU A 20 9.74 8.12 4.34
CA GLU A 20 10.49 7.12 3.57
C GLU A 20 10.88 7.67 2.19
N PRO A 21 12.13 8.13 2.01
CA PRO A 21 12.61 8.64 0.72
C PRO A 21 12.52 7.61 -0.42
N ALA A 22 12.61 6.32 -0.11
CA ALA A 22 12.42 5.26 -1.10
C ALA A 22 10.95 5.12 -1.56
N TRP A 23 10.00 5.75 -0.86
CA TRP A 23 8.58 5.76 -1.22
C TRP A 23 8.22 7.02 -2.02
N ASP A 24 8.83 7.14 -3.21
CA ASP A 24 8.49 8.19 -4.15
C ASP A 24 7.14 7.93 -4.87
N SER A 25 6.79 8.80 -5.84
CA SER A 25 5.55 8.66 -6.61
C SER A 25 5.49 7.40 -7.46
N LEU A 26 6.62 6.94 -7.99
CA LEU A 26 6.67 5.73 -8.79
C LEU A 26 6.47 4.50 -7.89
N LYS A 27 7.20 4.43 -6.78
CA LYS A 27 7.07 3.35 -5.79
C LYS A 27 5.71 3.30 -5.14
N HIS A 28 5.05 4.44 -4.98
CA HIS A 28 3.68 4.46 -4.51
C HIS A 28 2.72 3.81 -5.49
N VAL A 29 2.79 4.14 -6.78
CA VAL A 29 1.95 3.51 -7.81
C VAL A 29 2.26 2.02 -7.94
N GLU A 30 3.54 1.63 -7.97
CA GLU A 30 3.95 0.22 -7.99
C GLU A 30 3.42 -0.55 -6.77
N LEU A 31 3.44 0.06 -5.58
CA LEU A 31 2.93 -0.56 -4.36
C LEU A 31 1.43 -0.81 -4.45
N ILE A 32 0.66 0.19 -4.91
CA ILE A 32 -0.79 0.07 -5.11
C ILE A 32 -1.10 -1.05 -6.10
N PHE A 33 -0.49 -1.05 -7.29
CA PHE A 33 -0.71 -2.09 -8.29
C PHE A 33 -0.35 -3.49 -7.76
N THR A 34 0.76 -3.61 -7.03
CA THR A 34 1.14 -4.89 -6.43
C THR A 34 0.07 -5.39 -5.46
N ILE A 35 -0.52 -4.50 -4.64
CA ILE A 35 -1.60 -4.85 -3.70
C ILE A 35 -2.86 -5.26 -4.44
N GLU A 36 -3.27 -4.50 -5.46
CA GLU A 36 -4.43 -4.79 -6.31
C GLU A 36 -4.31 -6.16 -6.99
N GLU A 37 -3.19 -6.43 -7.65
CA GLU A 37 -2.92 -7.70 -8.33
C GLU A 37 -2.86 -8.88 -7.35
N THR A 38 -2.22 -8.69 -6.19
CA THR A 38 -2.02 -9.78 -5.22
C THR A 38 -3.30 -10.14 -4.48
N LEU A 39 -4.14 -9.14 -4.16
CA LEU A 39 -5.33 -9.32 -3.35
C LEU A 39 -6.63 -9.32 -4.18
N GLY A 40 -6.55 -9.07 -5.49
CA GLY A 40 -7.72 -8.93 -6.36
C GLY A 40 -8.58 -7.71 -6.00
N LEU A 41 -7.94 -6.61 -5.59
CA LEU A 41 -8.61 -5.37 -5.17
C LEU A 41 -8.48 -4.29 -6.24
N GLN A 42 -9.25 -3.22 -6.08
CA GLN A 42 -9.15 -2.03 -6.90
C GLN A 42 -9.29 -0.77 -6.03
N PHE A 43 -8.44 0.22 -6.28
CA PHE A 43 -8.45 1.54 -5.67
C PHE A 43 -8.64 2.60 -6.75
N ASP A 44 -9.37 3.67 -6.43
CA ASP A 44 -9.54 4.79 -7.34
C ASP A 44 -8.46 5.87 -7.16
N ALA A 45 -8.38 6.80 -8.12
CA ALA A 45 -7.37 7.85 -8.13
C ALA A 45 -7.41 8.78 -6.90
N GLU A 46 -8.58 8.96 -6.30
CA GLU A 46 -8.76 9.79 -5.11
C GLU A 46 -8.19 9.05 -3.88
N GLU A 47 -8.46 7.75 -3.78
CA GLU A 47 -7.92 6.88 -2.75
C GLU A 47 -6.40 6.75 -2.82
N LEU A 48 -5.80 6.65 -4.01
CA LEU A 48 -4.35 6.63 -4.15
C LEU A 48 -3.70 7.84 -3.46
N GLY A 49 -4.30 9.02 -3.57
CA GLY A 49 -3.82 10.23 -2.89
C GLY A 49 -3.86 10.13 -1.36
N GLU A 50 -4.82 9.40 -0.80
CA GLU A 50 -5.02 9.26 0.64
C GLU A 50 -4.19 8.13 1.27
N LEU A 51 -3.79 7.13 0.48
CA LEU A 51 -3.05 5.93 0.89
C LEU A 51 -1.55 6.19 1.14
N ASP A 52 -1.25 7.20 1.95
CA ASP A 52 0.09 7.70 2.25
C ASP A 52 0.83 6.98 3.39
N SER A 53 0.25 5.92 3.97
CA SER A 53 0.89 5.11 5.00
C SER A 53 0.55 3.64 4.87
N LEU A 54 1.44 2.78 5.41
CA LEU A 54 1.20 1.34 5.47
C LEU A 54 -0.05 1.02 6.30
N GLY A 55 -0.29 1.73 7.39
CA GLY A 55 -1.49 1.55 8.21
C GLY A 55 -2.77 1.77 7.39
N LYS A 56 -2.82 2.85 6.59
CA LYS A 56 -3.96 3.14 5.72
C LYS A 56 -4.14 2.09 4.63
N LEU A 57 -3.05 1.66 3.98
CA LEU A 57 -3.07 0.59 2.97
C LEU A 57 -3.63 -0.72 3.54
N VAL A 58 -3.10 -1.17 4.67
CA VAL A 58 -3.54 -2.40 5.32
C VAL A 58 -5.00 -2.30 5.76
N ALA A 59 -5.41 -1.19 6.38
CA ALA A 59 -6.80 -0.98 6.80
C ALA A 59 -7.76 -0.97 5.60
N SER A 60 -7.38 -0.30 4.51
CA SER A 60 -8.18 -0.19 3.28
C SER A 60 -8.32 -1.54 2.58
N ALA A 61 -7.24 -2.33 2.52
CA ALA A 61 -7.26 -3.69 1.97
C ALA A 61 -8.08 -4.65 2.85
N ALA A 62 -7.87 -4.64 4.17
CA ALA A 62 -8.60 -5.48 5.11
C ALA A 62 -10.11 -5.23 5.08
N ARG A 63 -10.52 -3.95 4.98
CA ARG A 63 -11.94 -3.57 4.84
C ARG A 63 -12.58 -4.21 3.60
N ARG A 64 -11.87 -4.23 2.46
CA ARG A 64 -12.38 -4.82 1.20
C ARG A 64 -12.47 -6.33 1.27
N LEU A 65 -11.43 -6.98 1.80
CA LEU A 65 -11.41 -8.44 1.99
C LEU A 65 -12.50 -8.92 2.96
N GLY A 66 -12.85 -8.12 3.97
CA GLY A 66 -13.95 -8.42 4.89
C GLY A 66 -15.35 -8.02 4.40
N ALA A 67 -15.45 -7.10 3.43
CA ALA A 67 -16.72 -6.65 2.86
C ALA A 67 -17.25 -7.54 1.73
N GLY A 68 -16.46 -8.50 1.25
CA GLY A 68 -16.83 -9.47 0.21
C GLY A 68 -17.35 -10.82 0.72
N GLY A 69 -17.87 -10.89 1.95
CA GLY A 69 -18.45 -12.09 2.57
C GLY A 69 -19.95 -12.23 2.40
#